data_AF-A0A959TCL7-F1
#
_entry.id   AF-A0A959TCL7-F1
#
_cell.length_a   1.000
_cell.length_b   1.000
_cell.length_c   1.000
_cell.angle_alpha   90.00
_cell.angle_beta   90.00
_cell.angle_gamma   90.00
#
_symmetry.space_group_name_H-M   'P 1'
#
loop_
_entity.id
_entity.type
_entity.pdbx_description
1 polymer ?
#
loop_
_entity_poly.entity_id
_entity_poly.type
_entity_poly.pdbx_seq_one_letter_code
_entity_poly.pdbx_strand_id
1 'polypeptide(L)'
;WGTGITGTFGIKDESFRLDPDPDVQGSSILVANEQDARFRPGLAATMHLSPRSCRQFKPQLMAGLALDMTELSTGSFFLGTGLLFGRQELFSLHGGISFQRADVLKSGLVEGRSYAADAIDASDLVEKQFTSGWFVGLSYIITKQEKID
;
A
#
# COMPACT_ATOMS: atom_id res chain seq x y z
N TRP A 1 9.79 18.46 -5.07
CA TRP A 1 9.68 17.03 -5.38
C TRP A 1 10.72 16.31 -4.54
N GLY A 2 10.33 15.20 -3.90
CA GLY A 2 11.20 14.36 -3.10
C GLY A 2 11.02 12.90 -3.47
N THR A 3 11.99 12.09 -3.09
CA THR A 3 11.89 10.63 -3.18
C THR A 3 12.16 10.06 -1.80
N GLY A 4 11.52 8.94 -1.47
CA GLY A 4 11.58 8.40 -0.13
C GLY A 4 11.22 6.94 -0.04
N ILE A 5 11.47 6.41 1.14
CA ILE A 5 10.97 5.09 1.54
C ILE A 5 9.63 5.30 2.25
N THR A 6 8.72 4.38 2.00
CA THR A 6 7.40 4.35 2.61
C THR A 6 7.13 2.95 3.11
N GLY A 7 6.42 2.88 4.23
CA GLY A 7 5.81 1.67 4.75
C GLY A 7 4.31 1.82 4.68
N THR A 8 3.64 0.90 3.99
CA THR A 8 2.19 0.87 3.90
C THR A 8 1.63 -0.26 4.77
N PHE A 9 0.51 0.03 5.43
CA PHE A 9 -0.13 -0.81 6.44
C PHE A 9 -1.64 -0.85 6.23
N GLY A 10 -2.29 -1.91 6.73
CA GLY A 10 -3.75 -2.02 6.74
C GLY A 10 -4.37 -2.27 5.36
N ILE A 11 -3.54 -2.54 4.35
CA ILE A 11 -3.97 -3.07 3.06
C ILE A 11 -3.98 -4.58 3.20
N LYS A 12 -5.18 -5.16 3.18
CA LYS A 12 -5.35 -6.61 3.05
C LYS A 12 -5.28 -6.96 1.58
N ASP A 13 -4.41 -7.88 1.24
CA ASP A 13 -4.32 -8.46 -0.09
C ASP A 13 -4.51 -9.94 0.09
N GLU A 14 -5.70 -10.38 -0.31
CA GLU A 14 -6.16 -11.71 0.02
C GLU A 14 -5.79 -12.63 -1.14
N SER A 15 -5.08 -13.69 -0.83
CA SER A 15 -4.94 -14.81 -1.76
C SER A 15 -5.64 -16.02 -1.16
N PHE A 16 -6.43 -16.71 -1.97
CA PHE A 16 -7.19 -17.88 -1.55
C PHE A 16 -6.77 -19.10 -2.35
N ARG A 17 -6.93 -20.27 -1.74
CA ARG A 17 -6.78 -21.56 -2.39
C ARG A 17 -7.96 -22.47 -2.08
N LEU A 18 -8.19 -23.42 -2.98
CA LEU A 18 -9.17 -24.48 -2.81
C LEU A 18 -8.42 -25.72 -2.33
N ASP A 19 -8.63 -26.11 -1.08
CA ASP A 19 -8.15 -27.38 -0.54
C ASP A 19 -9.28 -28.42 -0.59
N PRO A 20 -9.01 -29.71 -0.80
CA PRO A 20 -10.03 -30.74 -0.76
C PRO A 20 -10.61 -30.87 0.65
N ASP A 21 -11.94 -30.86 0.76
CA ASP A 21 -12.63 -30.95 2.05
C ASP A 21 -12.54 -32.38 2.61
N PRO A 22 -11.98 -32.58 3.83
CA PRO A 22 -11.89 -33.90 4.44
C PRO A 22 -13.25 -34.47 4.89
N ASP A 23 -14.26 -33.62 5.08
CA ASP A 23 -15.56 -33.99 5.64
C ASP A 23 -16.61 -34.30 4.56
N VAL A 24 -16.42 -33.78 3.34
CA VAL A 24 -17.39 -33.92 2.23
C VAL A 24 -16.71 -34.31 0.92
N GLN A 25 -16.89 -35.58 0.51
CA GLN A 25 -16.37 -36.08 -0.77
C GLN A 25 -16.87 -35.27 -1.96
N GLY A 26 -15.96 -34.83 -2.83
CA GLY A 26 -16.26 -34.09 -4.05
C GLY A 26 -16.44 -32.57 -3.85
N SER A 27 -16.11 -32.05 -2.68
CA SER A 27 -16.12 -30.61 -2.40
C SER A 27 -14.73 -30.09 -2.05
N SER A 28 -14.54 -28.80 -2.28
CA SER A 28 -13.33 -28.07 -1.93
C SER A 28 -13.67 -26.96 -0.94
N ILE A 29 -12.85 -26.81 0.10
CA ILE A 29 -12.94 -25.73 1.07
C ILE A 29 -12.08 -24.55 0.60
N LEU A 30 -12.67 -23.35 0.70
CA LEU A 30 -11.95 -22.11 0.44
C LEU A 30 -11.14 -21.71 1.68
N VAL A 31 -9.81 -21.68 1.53
CA VAL A 31 -8.87 -21.36 2.60
C VAL A 31 -8.09 -20.10 2.21
N ALA A 32 -8.02 -19.12 3.11
CA ALA A 32 -7.14 -17.97 2.94
C ALA A 32 -5.67 -18.40 3.08
N ASN A 33 -4.81 -17.94 2.18
CA ASN A 33 -3.37 -18.07 2.35
C ASN A 33 -2.92 -17.07 3.43
N GLU A 34 -2.32 -17.55 4.51
CA GLU A 34 -1.89 -16.72 5.64
C GLU A 34 -0.71 -15.76 5.36
N GLN A 35 -0.28 -15.60 4.11
CA GLN A 35 0.74 -14.60 3.72
C GLN A 35 0.13 -13.20 3.57
N ASP A 36 -0.57 -12.75 4.60
CA ASP A 36 -1.09 -11.40 4.68
C ASP A 36 0.06 -10.48 5.13
N ALA A 37 0.80 -9.92 4.16
CA ALA A 37 1.87 -8.99 4.42
C ALA A 37 1.29 -7.68 4.98
N ARG A 38 1.09 -7.64 6.31
CA ARG A 38 0.60 -6.48 7.07
C ARG A 38 1.43 -5.20 6.87
N PHE A 39 2.63 -5.36 6.33
CA PHE A 39 3.58 -4.30 6.02
C PHE A 39 4.11 -4.45 4.59
N ARG A 40 4.01 -3.39 3.80
CA ARG A 40 4.54 -3.31 2.45
C ARG A 40 5.56 -2.18 2.34
N PRO A 41 6.86 -2.50 2.16
CA PRO A 41 7.87 -1.48 1.88
C PRO A 41 7.72 -0.98 0.43
N GLY A 42 7.76 0.32 0.25
CA GLY A 42 7.63 0.95 -1.06
C GLY A 42 8.60 2.10 -1.25
N LEU A 43 9.00 2.33 -2.50
CA LEU A 43 9.72 3.54 -2.91
C LEU A 43 8.74 4.54 -3.48
N ALA A 44 8.69 5.74 -2.88
CA ALA A 44 7.74 6.77 -3.24
C ALA A 44 8.40 7.98 -3.90
N ALA A 45 7.76 8.48 -4.95
CA ALA A 45 7.93 9.84 -5.45
C ALA A 45 6.86 10.73 -4.83
N THR A 46 7.29 11.83 -4.21
CA THR A 46 6.45 12.67 -3.33
C THR A 46 6.52 14.14 -3.72
N MET A 47 5.37 14.79 -3.64
CA MET A 47 5.20 16.24 -3.72
C MET A 47 4.83 16.76 -2.33
N HIS A 48 5.47 17.87 -1.94
CA HIS A 48 5.31 18.47 -0.63
C HIS A 48 4.86 19.92 -0.80
N LEU A 49 3.85 20.31 -0.02
CA LEU A 49 3.36 21.69 0.07
C LEU A 49 3.53 22.15 1.52
N SER A 50 4.34 23.18 1.73
CA SER A 50 4.61 23.75 3.05
C SER A 50 4.58 25.29 2.99
N PRO A 51 4.21 25.96 4.08
CA PRO A 51 4.31 27.41 4.16
C PRO A 51 5.78 27.86 4.19
N ARG A 52 6.08 28.96 3.50
CA ARG A 52 7.40 29.60 3.59
C ARG A 52 7.63 30.11 5.02
N SER A 53 8.69 29.65 5.65
CA SER A 53 9.08 30.03 7.01
C SER A 53 10.59 29.79 7.22
N CYS A 54 11.20 30.48 8.17
CA CYS A 54 12.60 30.21 8.59
C CYS A 54 12.68 29.20 9.75
N ARG A 55 11.56 28.57 10.11
CA ARG A 55 11.51 27.56 11.17
C ARG A 55 12.18 26.27 10.71
N GLN A 56 12.90 25.64 11.64
CA GLN A 56 13.55 24.34 11.44
C GLN A 56 12.56 23.20 11.24
N PHE A 57 11.33 23.35 11.75
CA PHE A 57 10.24 22.40 11.58
C PHE A 57 9.08 23.10 10.88
N LYS A 58 8.57 22.52 9.79
CA LYS A 58 7.41 23.06 9.08
C LYS A 58 6.36 21.99 8.84
N PRO A 59 5.08 22.28 9.15
CA PRO A 59 4.00 21.42 8.72
C PRO A 59 3.93 21.38 7.19
N GLN A 60 3.54 20.23 6.66
CA GLN A 60 3.37 20.04 5.23
C GLN A 60 2.14 19.19 4.91
N LEU A 61 1.62 19.41 3.72
CA LEU A 61 0.76 18.47 3.01
C LEU A 61 1.61 17.71 2.00
N MET A 62 1.26 16.44 1.78
CA MET A 62 2.01 15.56 0.91
C MET A 62 1.06 14.76 0.02
N ALA A 63 1.43 14.64 -1.25
CA ALA A 63 0.83 13.69 -2.18
C ALA A 63 1.92 12.91 -2.90
N GLY A 64 1.71 11.63 -3.20
CA GLY A 64 2.76 10.82 -3.82
C GLY A 64 2.27 9.55 -4.49
N LEU A 65 3.19 8.91 -5.18
CA LEU A 65 3.03 7.58 -5.78
C LEU A 65 4.15 6.69 -5.25
N ALA A 66 3.85 5.48 -4.79
CA ALA A 66 4.86 4.44 -4.57
C ALA A 66 4.74 3.30 -5.54
N LEU A 67 5.88 2.68 -5.75
CA LEU A 67 5.99 1.32 -6.22
C LEU A 67 6.22 0.40 -5.02
N ASP A 68 5.41 -0.65 -4.93
CA ASP A 68 5.63 -1.74 -3.98
C ASP A 68 6.95 -2.45 -4.35
N MET A 69 7.84 -2.64 -3.37
CA MET A 69 9.13 -3.30 -3.61
C MET A 69 9.02 -4.83 -3.60
N THR A 70 7.95 -5.40 -3.05
CA THR A 70 7.71 -6.85 -3.14
C THR A 70 7.13 -7.22 -4.50
N GLU A 71 6.26 -6.37 -5.04
CA GLU A 71 5.61 -6.55 -6.33
C GLU A 71 5.73 -5.28 -7.17
N LEU A 72 6.78 -5.21 -8.00
CA LEU A 72 7.10 -4.02 -8.81
C LEU A 72 6.01 -3.59 -9.82
N SER A 73 4.94 -4.39 -9.96
CA SER A 73 3.75 -4.10 -10.77
C SER A 73 2.70 -3.26 -10.06
N THR A 74 2.76 -3.13 -8.74
CA THR A 74 1.67 -2.58 -7.94
C THR A 74 1.99 -1.14 -7.51
N GLY A 75 1.27 -0.20 -8.12
CA GLY A 75 1.36 1.22 -7.83
C GLY A 75 0.36 1.63 -6.74
N SER A 76 0.84 2.41 -5.77
CA SER A 76 0.02 3.00 -4.71
C SER A 76 0.01 4.52 -4.82
N PHE A 77 -1.11 5.14 -4.49
CA PHE A 77 -1.25 6.59 -4.37
C PHE A 77 -1.39 6.99 -2.90
N PHE A 78 -0.79 8.12 -2.52
CA PHE A 78 -0.79 8.60 -1.15
C PHE A 78 -1.26 10.03 -1.03
N LEU A 79 -1.95 10.29 0.06
CA LEU A 79 -2.27 11.62 0.54
C LEU A 79 -2.02 11.67 2.04
N GLY A 80 -1.24 12.65 2.47
CA GLY A 80 -0.86 12.73 3.86
C GLY A 80 -0.45 14.11 4.30
N THR A 81 -0.05 14.17 5.56
CA THR A 81 0.51 15.36 6.18
C THR A 81 1.79 14.97 6.91
N GLY A 82 2.58 15.95 7.31
CA GLY A 82 3.79 15.65 8.05
C GLY A 82 4.58 16.88 8.43
N LEU A 83 5.86 16.65 8.67
CA LEU A 83 6.82 17.66 9.06
C LEU A 83 8.05 17.61 8.15
N LEU A 84 8.40 18.79 7.62
CA LEU A 84 9.70 19.04 7.05
C LEU A 84 10.66 19.44 8.16
N PHE A 85 11.88 18.92 8.10
CA PHE A 85 12.94 19.30 9.04
C PHE A 85 14.31 19.37 8.39
N GLY A 86 15.13 20.25 8.97
CA GLY A 86 16.50 20.53 8.52
C GLY A 86 16.68 21.96 8.01
N ARG A 87 17.94 22.41 7.94
CA ARG A 87 18.31 23.79 7.58
C ARG A 87 17.81 24.23 6.19
N GLN A 88 17.60 23.27 5.29
CA GLN A 88 17.06 23.47 3.93
C GLN A 88 15.86 22.57 3.66
N GLU A 89 15.16 22.10 4.70
CA GLU A 89 13.99 21.20 4.57
C GLU A 89 14.29 19.93 3.77
N LEU A 90 15.49 19.39 3.95
CA LEU A 90 15.98 18.25 3.18
C LEU A 90 15.25 16.96 3.52
N PHE A 91 14.65 16.87 4.71
CA PHE A 91 13.97 15.67 5.17
C PHE A 91 12.51 15.93 5.48
N SER A 92 11.72 14.89 5.26
CA SER A 92 10.27 14.93 5.34
C SER A 92 9.78 13.65 5.98
N LEU A 93 9.25 13.75 7.20
CA LEU A 93 8.51 12.66 7.84
C LEU A 93 7.04 12.92 7.63
N HIS A 94 6.32 11.91 7.15
CA HIS A 94 4.92 12.07 6.78
C HIS A 94 4.15 10.77 6.96
N GLY A 95 2.84 10.91 7.06
CA GLY A 95 1.92 9.78 7.07
C GLY A 95 0.52 10.21 6.69
N GLY A 96 -0.31 9.23 6.39
CA GLY A 96 -1.67 9.48 5.96
C GLY A 96 -2.31 8.25 5.37
N ILE A 97 -3.16 8.48 4.38
CA ILE A 97 -3.93 7.44 3.70
C ILE A 97 -3.23 7.00 2.41
N SER A 98 -3.26 5.70 2.18
CA SER A 98 -2.81 5.07 0.94
C SER A 98 -4.00 4.49 0.19
N PHE A 99 -3.93 4.50 -1.13
CA PHE A 99 -4.90 3.86 -2.00
C PHE A 99 -4.15 2.93 -2.96
N GLN A 100 -4.59 1.68 -3.03
CA GLN A 100 -3.94 0.65 -3.83
C GLN A 100 -5.01 -0.28 -4.41
N ARG A 101 -4.68 -0.96 -5.51
CA ARG A 101 -5.44 -2.12 -5.96
C ARG A 101 -4.94 -3.37 -5.25
N ALA A 102 -5.84 -4.07 -4.59
CA ALA A 102 -5.57 -5.36 -3.95
C ALA A 102 -6.54 -6.40 -4.51
N ASP A 103 -6.12 -7.65 -4.45
CA ASP A 103 -6.98 -8.78 -4.73
C ASP A 103 -7.83 -9.05 -3.48
N VAL A 104 -9.15 -9.09 -3.66
CA VAL A 104 -10.14 -9.25 -2.59
C VAL A 104 -11.06 -10.41 -2.94
N LEU A 105 -11.56 -11.15 -1.95
CA LEU A 105 -12.50 -12.23 -2.19
C LEU A 105 -13.73 -11.75 -2.97
N LYS A 106 -14.09 -12.48 -4.03
CA LYS A 106 -15.24 -12.17 -4.87
C LYS A 106 -16.54 -12.19 -4.07
N SER A 107 -17.38 -11.17 -4.28
CA SER A 107 -18.68 -11.04 -3.61
C SER A 107 -19.55 -12.29 -3.80
N GLY A 108 -19.90 -12.95 -2.70
CA GLY A 108 -20.69 -14.20 -2.68
C GLY A 108 -19.89 -15.45 -2.32
N LEU A 109 -18.55 -15.36 -2.34
CA LEU A 109 -17.69 -16.37 -1.75
C LEU A 109 -17.48 -16.09 -0.26
N VAL A 110 -17.46 -17.15 0.55
CA VAL A 110 -17.28 -17.09 1.99
C VAL A 110 -16.15 -18.02 2.36
N GLU A 111 -15.15 -17.49 3.06
CA GLU A 111 -14.05 -18.28 3.60
C GLU A 111 -14.57 -19.40 4.51
N GLY A 112 -13.96 -20.58 4.42
CA GLY A 112 -14.34 -21.75 5.22
C GLY A 112 -15.64 -22.43 4.79
N ARG A 113 -16.24 -22.01 3.67
CA ARG A 113 -17.38 -22.70 3.06
C ARG A 113 -16.90 -23.71 2.03
N SER A 114 -17.53 -24.88 2.03
CA SER A 114 -17.31 -25.91 1.03
C SER A 114 -18.14 -25.63 -0.21
N TYR A 115 -17.50 -25.75 -1.38
CA TYR A 115 -18.12 -25.59 -2.69
C TYR A 115 -17.94 -26.86 -3.50
N ALA A 116 -18.88 -27.15 -4.40
CA ALA A 116 -18.74 -28.27 -5.32
C ALA A 116 -17.54 -28.01 -6.25
N ALA A 117 -16.75 -29.04 -6.53
CA ALA A 117 -15.48 -28.91 -7.26
C ALA A 117 -15.63 -28.40 -8.71
N ASP A 118 -16.84 -28.42 -9.26
CA ASP A 118 -17.22 -27.94 -10.59
C ASP A 118 -17.85 -26.54 -10.58
N ALA A 119 -18.20 -26.01 -9.41
CA ALA A 119 -18.94 -24.75 -9.27
C ALA A 119 -18.04 -23.51 -9.27
N ILE A 120 -16.74 -23.66 -8.98
CA ILE A 120 -15.79 -22.54 -8.82
C ILE A 120 -14.47 -22.88 -9.49
N ASP A 121 -14.02 -22.00 -10.38
CA ASP A 121 -12.67 -22.04 -10.93
C ASP A 121 -11.69 -21.42 -9.93
N ALA A 122 -10.59 -22.11 -9.65
CA ALA A 122 -9.53 -21.62 -8.76
C ALA A 122 -8.91 -20.30 -9.23
N SER A 123 -9.05 -19.96 -10.51
CA SER A 123 -8.57 -18.71 -11.09
C SER A 123 -9.52 -17.50 -10.92
N ASP A 124 -10.76 -17.71 -10.47
CA ASP A 124 -11.80 -16.67 -10.34
C ASP A 124 -12.24 -16.45 -8.87
N LEU A 125 -11.35 -16.72 -7.92
CA LEU A 125 -11.62 -16.57 -6.49
C LEU A 125 -11.56 -15.13 -6.01
N VAL A 126 -10.72 -14.31 -6.65
CA VAL A 126 -10.43 -12.94 -6.25
C VAL A 126 -10.78 -11.95 -7.34
N GLU A 127 -11.22 -10.76 -6.93
CA GLU A 127 -11.44 -9.62 -7.80
C GLU A 127 -10.56 -8.45 -7.39
N LYS A 128 -10.13 -7.66 -8.39
CA LYS A 128 -9.31 -6.47 -8.16
C LYS A 128 -10.18 -5.32 -7.66
N GLN A 129 -10.04 -4.98 -6.38
CA GLN A 129 -10.75 -3.85 -5.78
C GLN A 129 -9.76 -2.76 -5.32
N PHE A 130 -10.22 -1.51 -5.35
CA PHE A 130 -9.49 -0.42 -4.72
C PHE A 130 -9.72 -0.47 -3.21
N THR A 131 -8.63 -0.58 -2.46
CA THR A 131 -8.64 -0.55 -1.01
C THR A 131 -7.82 0.62 -0.50
N SER A 132 -8.16 1.08 0.69
CA SER A 132 -7.46 2.16 1.37
C SER A 132 -6.76 1.63 2.61
N GLY A 133 -5.52 2.04 2.81
CA GLY A 133 -4.75 1.75 4.00
C GLY A 133 -4.16 3.01 4.61
N TRP A 134 -3.18 2.80 5.47
CA TRP A 134 -2.39 3.85 6.09
C TRP A 134 -0.95 3.73 5.63
N PHE A 135 -0.23 4.84 5.59
CA PHE A 135 1.20 4.81 5.31
C PHE A 135 1.96 5.76 6.22
N VAL A 136 3.24 5.42 6.41
CA VAL A 136 4.25 6.28 7.04
C VAL A 136 5.48 6.27 6.14
N GLY A 137 6.09 7.42 5.94
CA GLY A 137 7.23 7.55 5.06
C GLY A 137 8.23 8.59 5.49
N LEU A 138 9.46 8.38 5.01
CA LEU A 138 10.57 9.30 5.12
C LEU A 138 11.06 9.61 3.71
N SER A 139 10.97 10.87 3.30
CA SER A 139 11.52 11.32 2.02
C SER A 139 12.64 12.34 2.19
N TYR A 140 13.54 12.31 1.21
CA TYR A 140 14.56 13.31 1.00
C TYR A 140 14.13 14.24 -0.12
N ILE A 141 14.21 15.54 0.12
CA ILE A 141 13.82 16.57 -0.85
C ILE A 141 15.06 17.03 -1.60
N ILE A 142 15.01 16.86 -2.92
CA ILE A 142 16.08 17.34 -3.80
C ILE A 142 15.81 18.82 -4.09
N THR A 143 16.43 19.70 -3.30
CA THR A 143 16.48 21.14 -3.60
C THR A 143 17.70 21.40 -4.48
N LYS A 144 17.52 22.06 -5.64
CA LYS A 144 18.66 22.61 -6.38
C LYS A 144 19.33 23.65 -5.48
N GLN A 145 20.58 23.40 -5.10
CA GLN A 145 21.42 24.48 -4.58
C GLN A 145 21.74 25.40 -5.75
N GLU A 146 21.12 26.58 -5.80
CA GLU A 146 21.67 27.64 -6.62
C GLU A 146 23.04 27.99 -6.04
N LYS A 147 24.09 27.75 -6.82
CA LYS A 147 25.38 28.41 -6.57
C LYS A 147 25.14 29.90 -6.72
N ILE A 148 25.29 30.62 -5.62
CA ILE A 148 25.48 32.07 -5.66
C ILE A 148 26.96 32.23 -6.03
N ASP A 149 27.23 32.53 -7.30
CA ASP A 149 28.53 33.01 -7.77
C ASP A 149 28.70 34.50 -7.39
#